data_AF-A0A454VZ23-F1
#
_entry.id   AF-A0A454VZ23-F1
#
_cell.length_a   1.000
_cell.length_b   1.000
_cell.length_c   1.000
_cell.angle_alpha   90.00
_cell.angle_beta   90.00
_cell.angle_gamma   90.00
#
_symmetry.space_group_name_H-M   'P 1'
#
loop_
_entity.id
_entity.type
_entity.pdbx_description
1 polymer ?
#
loop_
_entity_poly.entity_id
_entity_poly.type
_entity_poly.pdbx_seq_one_letter_code
_entity_poly.pdbx_strand_id
1 'polypeptide(L)'
;MTIGHHLQEFHGLPVFDFPDAAAPVELPDAAGVAWRISAPTYSDPGDERWGTRFERFLKAVDASRVRALVVGGWDEPYETSSAGIVTAL
;
A
#
# COMPACT_ATOMS: atom_id res chain seq x y z
N MET A 1 -1.33 11.46 12.62
CA MET A 1 -2.19 12.01 11.55
C MET A 1 -3.25 10.97 11.21
N THR A 2 -4.54 11.28 11.42
CA THR A 2 -5.67 10.32 11.48
C THR A 2 -6.35 10.07 10.13
N ILE A 3 -5.78 10.57 9.02
CA ILE A 3 -6.44 10.58 7.70
C ILE A 3 -6.70 9.16 7.17
N GLY A 4 -5.94 8.15 7.61
CA GLY A 4 -6.17 6.74 7.24
C GLY A 4 -7.35 6.06 7.94
N HIS A 5 -7.81 6.58 9.09
CA HIS A 5 -8.83 5.87 9.89
C HIS A 5 -10.23 5.91 9.26
N HIS A 6 -10.49 6.86 8.36
CA HIS A 6 -11.78 7.03 7.69
C HIS A 6 -11.89 6.25 6.37
N LEU A 7 -10.78 5.76 5.82
CA LEU A 7 -10.77 5.00 4.58
C LEU A 7 -10.96 3.50 4.88
N GLN A 8 -12.16 3.13 5.29
CA GLN A 8 -12.52 1.75 5.64
C GLN A 8 -13.09 0.96 4.46
N GLU A 9 -13.65 1.64 3.47
CA GLU A 9 -14.20 1.04 2.26
C GLU A 9 -13.76 1.85 1.03
N PHE A 10 -13.46 1.15 -0.07
CA PHE A 10 -13.18 1.75 -1.36
C PHE A 10 -13.65 0.80 -2.47
N HIS A 11 -14.31 1.33 -3.49
CA HIS A 11 -14.86 0.53 -4.59
C HIS A 11 -15.83 -0.58 -4.09
N GLY A 12 -16.58 -0.33 -3.02
CA GLY A 12 -17.48 -1.31 -2.40
C GLY A 12 -16.77 -2.50 -1.75
N LEU A 13 -15.46 -2.39 -1.51
CA LEU A 13 -14.63 -3.41 -0.85
C LEU A 13 -14.03 -2.85 0.44
N PRO A 14 -13.90 -3.67 1.49
CA PRO A 14 -13.18 -3.26 2.69
C PRO A 14 -11.72 -2.98 2.35
N VAL A 15 -11.20 -1.89 2.91
CA VAL A 15 -9.80 -1.49 2.70
C VAL A 15 -8.90 -2.32 3.61
N PHE A 16 -7.88 -2.93 3.04
CA PHE A 16 -6.90 -3.73 3.75
C PHE A 16 -5.50 -3.15 3.56
N ASP A 17 -4.89 -2.70 4.66
CA ASP A 17 -3.50 -2.27 4.68
C ASP A 17 -2.58 -3.47 4.52
N PHE A 18 -1.78 -3.46 3.44
CA PHE A 18 -0.79 -4.51 3.23
C PHE A 18 0.20 -4.50 4.39
N PRO A 19 0.41 -5.64 5.10
CA PRO A 19 1.18 -5.68 6.35
C PRO A 19 2.66 -5.43 6.10
N ASP A 20 3.38 -5.00 7.14
CA ASP A 20 4.84 -4.88 7.12
C ASP A 20 5.53 -6.25 7.00
N ALA A 21 6.75 -6.29 6.45
CA ALA A 21 7.50 -7.54 6.28
C ALA A 21 7.71 -8.31 7.60
N ALA A 22 7.78 -7.58 8.73
CA ALA A 22 7.97 -8.17 10.05
C ALA A 22 6.67 -8.70 10.68
N ALA A 23 5.51 -8.44 10.08
CA ALA A 23 4.21 -8.83 10.62
C ALA A 23 3.69 -10.08 9.88
N PRO A 24 3.65 -11.26 10.53
CA PRO A 24 3.07 -12.46 9.95
C PRO A 24 1.54 -12.37 9.98
N VAL A 25 0.95 -11.90 8.88
CA VAL A 25 -0.51 -11.80 8.72
C VAL A 25 -0.94 -12.64 7.52
N GLU A 26 -2.00 -13.42 7.69
CA GLU A 26 -2.63 -14.13 6.57
C GLU A 26 -3.27 -13.11 5.62
N LEU A 27 -2.92 -13.18 4.34
CA LEU A 27 -3.41 -12.24 3.35
C LEU A 27 -4.82 -12.66 2.90
N PRO A 28 -5.79 -11.72 2.83
CA PRO A 28 -7.12 -12.01 2.29
C PRO A 28 -7.06 -12.32 0.78
N ASP A 29 -8.18 -12.79 0.22
CA ASP A 29 -8.29 -13.02 -1.23
C ASP A 29 -8.02 -11.71 -2.00
N ALA A 30 -7.20 -11.82 -3.04
CA ALA A 30 -6.75 -10.68 -3.84
C ALA A 30 -7.89 -9.83 -4.41
N ALA A 31 -9.04 -10.43 -4.74
CA ALA A 31 -10.20 -9.75 -5.28
C ALA A 31 -11.24 -9.35 -4.21
N GLY A 32 -11.05 -9.77 -2.96
CA GLY A 32 -12.01 -9.59 -1.86
C GLY A 32 -11.86 -8.28 -1.10
N VAL A 33 -10.77 -7.53 -1.32
CA VAL A 33 -10.45 -6.30 -0.60
C VAL A 33 -9.95 -5.20 -1.55
N ALA A 34 -10.06 -3.96 -1.10
CA ALA A 34 -9.32 -2.84 -1.68
C ALA A 34 -7.95 -2.77 -0.99
N TRP A 35 -6.88 -3.07 -1.72
CA TRP A 35 -5.55 -3.09 -1.14
C TRP A 35 -5.03 -1.67 -0.91
N ARG A 36 -4.46 -1.41 0.27
CA ARG A 36 -3.79 -0.14 0.57
C ARG A 36 -2.30 -0.38 0.78
N ILE A 37 -1.49 0.39 0.05
CA ILE A 37 -0.04 0.39 0.18
C ILE A 37 0.40 1.79 0.55
N SER A 38 0.99 1.92 1.73
CA SER A 38 1.45 3.18 2.30
C SER A 38 2.83 2.96 2.90
N ALA A 39 3.72 3.94 2.72
CA ALA A 39 4.94 4.11 3.48
C ALA A 39 4.74 5.32 4.44
N PRO A 40 5.53 5.39 5.53
CA PRO A 40 5.54 6.57 6.39
C PRO A 40 5.99 7.80 5.61
N THR A 41 5.33 8.94 5.85
CA THR A 41 5.69 10.24 5.25
C THR A 41 7.00 10.78 5.81
N TYR A 42 7.30 10.42 7.06
CA TYR A 42 8.56 10.69 7.75
C TYR A 42 9.19 9.33 8.04
N SER A 43 10.05 8.87 7.15
CA SER A 43 10.71 7.56 7.24
C SER A 43 12.01 7.69 8.04
N ASP A 44 12.25 6.78 8.97
CA ASP A 44 13.54 6.60 9.63
C ASP A 44 14.47 5.72 8.78
N PRO A 45 15.80 5.81 8.97
CA PRO A 45 16.74 4.91 8.30
C PRO A 45 16.50 3.46 8.75
N GLY A 46 15.79 2.70 7.91
CA GLY A 46 15.37 1.32 8.17
C GLY A 46 13.90 1.07 7.80
N ASP A 47 13.10 2.13 7.65
CA ASP A 47 11.74 2.00 7.14
C ASP A 47 11.70 1.50 5.70
N GLU A 48 10.69 0.69 5.41
CA GLU A 48 10.47 0.20 4.07
C GLU A 48 9.86 1.28 3.20
N ARG A 49 10.56 1.60 2.11
CA ARG A 49 10.10 2.53 1.09
C ARG A 49 8.88 1.99 0.34
N TRP A 50 8.06 2.90 -0.18
CA TRP A 50 6.83 2.54 -0.90
C TRP A 50 7.10 1.57 -2.05
N GLY A 51 8.14 1.83 -2.85
CA GLY A 51 8.51 0.98 -3.99
C GLY A 51 8.87 -0.45 -3.58
N THR A 52 9.70 -0.61 -2.55
CA THR A 52 10.06 -1.93 -2.01
C THR A 52 8.83 -2.67 -1.49
N ARG A 53 7.93 -1.95 -0.81
CA ARG A 53 6.66 -2.49 -0.33
C ARG A 53 5.77 -2.97 -1.48
N PHE A 54 5.70 -2.19 -2.56
CA PHE A 54 4.94 -2.53 -3.76
C PHE A 54 5.51 -3.77 -4.48
N GLU A 55 6.83 -3.89 -4.59
CA GLU A 55 7.46 -5.10 -5.12
C GLU A 55 7.16 -6.34 -4.27
N ARG A 56 7.13 -6.21 -2.93
CA ARG A 56 6.72 -7.31 -2.05
C ARG A 56 5.25 -7.66 -2.29
N PHE A 57 4.39 -6.66 -2.43
CA PHE A 57 2.97 -6.86 -2.72
C PHE A 57 2.77 -7.68 -3.99
N LEU A 58 3.44 -7.32 -5.10
CA LEU A 58 3.35 -8.07 -6.36
C LEU A 58 3.84 -9.52 -6.28
N LYS A 59 4.74 -9.83 -5.33
CA LYS A 59 5.22 -11.20 -5.07
C LYS A 59 4.26 -12.01 -4.20
N ALA A 60 3.46 -11.34 -3.37
CA ALA A 60 2.60 -11.97 -2.37
C ALA A 60 1.13 -12.08 -2.81
N VAL A 61 0.66 -11.15 -3.64
CA VAL A 61 -0.74 -11.03 -4.09
C VAL A 61 -0.80 -11.15 -5.60
N ASP A 62 -1.76 -11.93 -6.11
CA ASP A 62 -2.03 -12.00 -7.54
C ASP A 62 -2.64 -10.70 -8.05
N ALA A 63 -1.78 -9.82 -8.58
CA ALA A 63 -2.15 -8.49 -9.06
C ALA A 63 -3.22 -8.52 -10.17
N SER A 64 -3.32 -9.61 -10.94
CA SER A 64 -4.34 -9.73 -11.99
C SER A 64 -5.77 -9.83 -11.45
N ARG A 65 -5.91 -10.22 -10.18
CA ARG A 65 -7.21 -10.34 -9.49
C ARG A 65 -7.55 -9.13 -8.62
N VAL A 66 -6.60 -8.22 -8.42
CA VAL A 66 -6.80 -7.00 -7.62
C VAL A 66 -7.82 -6.12 -8.31
N ARG A 67 -8.89 -5.77 -7.57
CA ARG A 67 -9.99 -4.94 -8.10
C ARG A 67 -9.81 -3.46 -7.80
N ALA A 68 -9.16 -3.14 -6.70
CA ALA A 68 -8.93 -1.77 -6.28
C ALA A 68 -7.63 -1.66 -5.49
N LEU A 69 -6.84 -0.63 -5.79
CA LEU A 69 -5.60 -0.30 -5.11
C LEU A 69 -5.66 1.17 -4.65
N VAL A 70 -5.39 1.39 -3.37
CA VAL A 70 -5.25 2.69 -2.75
C VAL A 70 -3.76 2.96 -2.54
N VAL A 71 -3.27 4.01 -3.18
CA VAL A 71 -1.92 4.55 -2.92
C VAL A 71 -2.01 5.47 -1.71
N GLY A 72 -1.36 5.07 -0.62
CA GLY A 72 -1.21 5.86 0.59
C GLY A 72 -0.03 6.84 0.51
N GLY A 73 0.55 7.17 1.66
CA GLY A 73 1.77 7.99 1.72
C GLY A 73 2.95 7.28 1.07
N TRP A 74 3.90 8.05 0.57
CA TRP A 74 5.19 7.58 0.08
C TRP A 74 6.32 8.40 0.70
N ASP A 75 7.55 7.96 0.47
CA ASP A 75 8.76 8.54 1.04
C ASP A 75 8.98 9.99 0.58
N GLU A 76 9.22 10.90 1.53
CA GLU A 76 9.53 12.32 1.27
C GLU A 76 8.56 12.98 0.26
N PRO A 77 7.22 12.92 0.46
CA PRO A 77 6.26 13.29 -0.59
C PRO A 77 6.17 14.79 -0.87
N TYR A 78 6.84 15.60 -0.04
CA TYR A 78 7.02 17.04 -0.25
C TYR A 78 8.21 17.36 -1.16
N GLU A 79 9.13 16.41 -1.31
CA GLU A 79 10.37 16.55 -2.08
C GLU A 79 10.38 15.63 -3.31
N THR A 80 9.62 14.53 -3.28
CA THR A 80 9.54 13.53 -4.34
C THR A 80 8.16 13.48 -4.99
N SER A 81 8.15 13.47 -6.32
CA SER A 81 6.92 13.38 -7.11
C SER A 81 6.31 11.97 -7.05
N SER A 82 4.99 11.91 -7.09
CA SER A 82 4.24 10.65 -7.27
C SER A 82 4.44 10.00 -8.65
N ALA A 83 5.12 10.66 -9.60
CA ALA A 83 5.35 10.13 -10.95
C ALA A 83 5.99 8.73 -10.95
N GLY A 84 6.96 8.48 -10.05
CA GLY A 84 7.59 7.16 -9.90
C GLY A 84 6.60 6.08 -9.48
N ILE A 85 5.64 6.43 -8.61
CA ILE A 85 4.59 5.52 -8.14
C ILE A 85 3.62 5.23 -9.27
N VAL A 86 3.13 6.27 -9.95
CA VAL A 86 2.17 6.12 -11.05
C VAL A 86 2.75 5.30 -12.20
N THR A 87 4.06 5.43 -12.47
CA THR A 87 4.75 4.65 -13.51
C THR A 87 4.88 3.17 -13.16
N ALA A 88 4.86 2.83 -11.86
CA ALA A 88 5.00 1.45 -11.38
C ALA A 88 3.68 0.66 -11.40
N LEU A 89 2.53 1.35 -11.50
CA LEU A 89 1.20 0.75 -11.59
C LEU A 89 0.89 0.27 -13.01
#